data_AF-A0A4R6G7X0-F1
#
_entry.id   AF-A0A4R6G7X0-F1
#
_cell.length_a   1.000
_cell.length_b   1.000
_cell.length_c   1.000
_cell.angle_alpha   90.00
_cell.angle_beta   90.00
_cell.angle_gamma   90.00
#
_symmetry.space_group_name_H-M   'P 1'
#
loop_
_entity.id
_entity.type
_entity.pdbx_description
1 polymer ?
#
loop_
_entity_poly.entity_id
_entity_poly.type
_entity_poly.pdbx_seq_one_letter_code
_entity_poly.pdbx_strand_id
1 'polypeptide(L)'
;MDKDVISTLNDLIETCKDGEEGFKSCAEDVGNSQLKKTLLTYAASCSASARELSALVTAHGGNPETKSSLSGTLHRRWIDIKSLVMGKDDEAVLNECERGEDVAKKSYRRALEKDLPLDVKAVIERQYQGVLQNHDAIKILRDRAHAAAL
;
A
#
# COMPACT_ATOMS: atom_id res chain seq x y z
N MET A 1 20.56 16.28 -0.72
CA MET A 1 20.49 15.45 -1.94
C MET A 1 20.35 13.98 -1.58
N ASP A 2 21.40 13.21 -1.24
CA ASP A 2 21.21 11.76 -0.93
C ASP A 2 20.34 11.51 0.32
N LYS A 3 20.45 12.34 1.36
CA LYS A 3 19.58 12.22 2.56
C LYS A 3 18.10 12.39 2.23
N ASP A 4 17.76 13.28 1.31
CA ASP A 4 16.37 13.55 0.91
C ASP A 4 15.82 12.41 0.06
N VAL A 5 16.66 11.84 -0.82
CA VAL A 5 16.35 10.63 -1.60
C VAL A 5 16.10 9.45 -0.66
N ILE A 6 17.03 9.18 0.26
CA ILE A 6 16.93 8.10 1.24
C ILE A 6 15.66 8.25 2.09
N SER A 7 15.40 9.44 2.63
CA SER A 7 14.18 9.69 3.42
C SER A 7 12.92 9.44 2.60
N THR A 8 12.88 9.91 1.35
CA THR A 8 11.72 9.72 0.48
C THR A 8 11.48 8.25 0.16
N LEU A 9 12.54 7.51 -0.14
CA LEU A 9 12.45 6.08 -0.40
C LEU A 9 12.01 5.31 0.86
N ASN A 10 12.52 5.67 2.04
CA ASN A 10 12.10 5.06 3.31
C ASN A 10 10.62 5.33 3.64
N ASP A 11 10.11 6.54 3.38
CA ASP A 11 8.67 6.84 3.52
C ASP A 11 7.81 5.94 2.61
N LEU A 12 8.29 5.66 1.39
CA LEU A 12 7.61 4.75 0.47
C LEU A 12 7.75 3.27 0.85
N ILE A 13 8.88 2.86 1.43
CA ILE A 13 9.08 1.50 1.98
C ILE A 13 8.09 1.26 3.11
N GLU A 14 7.94 2.20 4.04
CA GLU A 14 6.95 2.13 5.12
C GLU A 14 5.54 2.00 4.54
N THR A 15 5.18 2.85 3.57
CA THR A 15 3.89 2.78 2.85
C THR A 15 3.65 1.40 2.21
N CYS A 16 4.69 0.79 1.60
CA CYS A 16 4.57 -0.53 1.00
C CYS A 16 4.40 -1.63 2.06
N LYS A 17 5.13 -1.57 3.18
CA LYS A 17 4.99 -2.54 4.26
C LYS A 17 3.60 -2.48 4.89
N ASP A 18 3.09 -1.26 5.09
CA ASP A 18 1.72 -1.03 5.55
C ASP A 18 0.70 -1.63 4.59
N GLY A 19 0.89 -1.45 3.27
CA GLY A 19 0.03 -2.06 2.26
C GLY A 19 0.11 -3.59 2.25
N GLU A 20 1.29 -4.17 2.47
CA GLU A 20 1.47 -5.63 2.55
C GLU A 20 0.69 -6.23 3.73
N GLU A 21 0.83 -5.66 4.93
CA GLU A 21 0.10 -6.10 6.13
C GLU A 21 -1.39 -5.79 6.02
N GLY A 22 -1.69 -4.60 5.49
CA GLY A 22 -2.88 -4.17 4.76
C GLY A 22 -3.72 -5.29 4.19
N PHE A 23 -3.30 -5.67 3.00
CA PHE A 23 -3.97 -6.63 2.16
C PHE A 23 -3.98 -8.04 2.75
N LYS A 24 -2.97 -8.42 3.54
CA LYS A 24 -2.97 -9.72 4.24
C LYS A 24 -4.13 -9.81 5.23
N SER A 25 -4.35 -8.79 6.04
CA SER A 25 -5.48 -8.78 6.98
C SER A 25 -6.82 -8.82 6.24
N CYS A 26 -6.99 -7.97 5.22
CA CYS A 26 -8.20 -7.99 4.40
C CYS A 26 -8.44 -9.37 3.76
N ALA A 27 -7.38 -10.06 3.32
CA ALA A 27 -7.48 -11.41 2.74
C ALA A 27 -7.86 -12.50 3.76
N GLU A 28 -7.64 -12.28 5.05
CA GLU A 28 -8.08 -13.17 6.13
C GLU A 28 -9.58 -13.01 6.40
N ASP A 29 -10.11 -11.81 6.23
CA ASP A 29 -11.47 -11.43 6.64
C ASP A 29 -12.53 -11.56 5.52
N VAL A 30 -12.12 -11.58 4.25
CA VAL A 30 -13.06 -11.76 3.12
C VAL A 30 -13.60 -13.19 3.01
N GLY A 31 -14.90 -13.30 2.71
CA GLY A 31 -15.55 -14.59 2.46
C GLY A 31 -15.29 -15.12 1.04
N ASN A 32 -15.06 -14.21 0.09
CA ASN A 32 -14.90 -14.54 -1.32
C ASN A 32 -13.46 -15.02 -1.65
N SER A 33 -13.32 -16.24 -2.13
CA SER A 33 -12.01 -16.85 -2.46
C SER A 33 -11.27 -16.15 -3.60
N GLN A 34 -12.01 -15.60 -4.57
CA GLN A 34 -11.41 -14.83 -5.66
C GLN A 34 -10.89 -13.49 -5.15
N LEU A 35 -11.65 -12.82 -4.29
CA LEU A 35 -11.22 -11.58 -3.64
C LEU A 35 -9.98 -11.81 -2.77
N LYS A 36 -9.98 -12.87 -1.97
CA LYS A 36 -8.81 -13.30 -1.18
C LYS A 36 -7.56 -13.43 -2.04
N LYS A 37 -7.65 -14.10 -3.20
CA LYS A 37 -6.53 -14.27 -4.13
C LYS A 37 -6.04 -12.93 -4.69
N THR A 38 -6.96 -12.03 -5.04
CA THR A 38 -6.63 -10.68 -5.50
C THR A 38 -5.87 -9.90 -4.43
N LEU A 39 -6.37 -9.87 -3.20
CA LEU A 39 -5.73 -9.16 -2.08
C LEU A 39 -4.33 -9.72 -1.77
N LEU A 40 -4.15 -11.04 -1.79
CA LEU A 40 -2.82 -11.65 -1.62
C LEU A 40 -1.85 -11.29 -2.77
N THR A 41 -2.36 -11.08 -3.98
CA THR A 41 -1.56 -10.60 -5.12
C THR A 41 -1.08 -9.16 -4.89
N TYR A 42 -1.94 -8.31 -4.32
CA TYR A 42 -1.56 -6.94 -3.96
C TYR A 42 -0.55 -6.91 -2.81
N ALA A 43 -0.74 -7.73 -1.77
CA ALA A 43 0.25 -7.88 -0.70
C ALA A 43 1.64 -8.26 -1.24
N ALA A 44 1.70 -9.21 -2.19
CA ALA A 44 2.96 -9.60 -2.82
C ALA A 44 3.59 -8.47 -3.64
N SER A 45 2.78 -7.66 -4.32
CA SER A 45 3.22 -6.49 -5.10
C SER A 45 3.81 -5.39 -4.20
N CYS A 46 3.18 -5.15 -3.04
CA CYS A 46 3.71 -4.26 -2.01
C CYS A 46 5.07 -4.74 -1.49
N SER A 47 5.20 -6.04 -1.20
CA SER A 47 6.46 -6.64 -0.74
C SER A 47 7.58 -6.50 -1.77
N ALA A 48 7.27 -6.73 -3.05
CA ALA A 48 8.22 -6.55 -4.15
C ALA A 48 8.66 -5.09 -4.29
N SER A 49 7.73 -4.15 -4.19
CA SER A 49 8.01 -2.70 -4.26
C SER A 49 8.91 -2.25 -3.11
N ALA A 50 8.63 -2.69 -1.88
CA ALA A 50 9.48 -2.41 -0.72
C ALA A 50 10.92 -2.90 -0.90
N ARG A 51 11.10 -4.10 -1.48
CA ARG A 51 12.44 -4.66 -1.76
C ARG A 51 13.22 -3.84 -2.79
N GLU A 52 12.56 -3.42 -3.86
CA GLU A 52 13.19 -2.60 -4.89
C GLU A 52 13.59 -1.22 -4.37
N LEU A 53 12.69 -0.56 -3.62
CA LEU A 53 13.00 0.71 -2.95
C LEU A 53 14.14 0.56 -1.94
N SER A 54 14.19 -0.56 -1.21
CA SER A 54 15.28 -0.86 -0.27
C SER A 54 16.64 -1.00 -0.97
N ALA A 55 16.65 -1.58 -2.18
CA ALA A 55 17.86 -1.66 -2.99
C ALA A 55 18.36 -0.26 -3.40
N LEU A 56 17.44 0.65 -3.76
CA LEU A 56 17.78 2.05 -4.05
C LEU A 56 18.32 2.77 -2.80
N VAL A 57 17.70 2.59 -1.63
CA VAL A 57 18.23 3.18 -0.38
C VAL A 57 19.67 2.74 -0.13
N THR A 58 19.96 1.45 -0.31
CA THR A 58 21.30 0.90 -0.15
C THR A 58 22.28 1.47 -1.17
N ALA A 59 21.86 1.61 -2.43
CA ALA A 59 22.67 2.19 -3.50
C ALA A 59 23.04 3.67 -3.24
N HIS A 60 22.17 4.42 -2.56
CA HIS A 60 22.44 5.78 -2.09
C HIS A 60 23.19 5.83 -0.75
N GLY A 61 23.66 4.71 -0.21
CA GLY A 61 24.44 4.64 1.03
C GLY A 61 23.60 4.77 2.31
N GLY A 62 22.29 4.57 2.22
CA GLY A 62 21.36 4.61 3.36
C GLY A 62 21.05 3.22 3.93
N ASN A 63 20.34 3.21 5.06
CA ASN A 63 19.77 2.02 5.66
C ASN A 63 18.28 1.94 5.30
N PRO A 64 17.82 0.86 4.64
CA PRO A 64 16.41 0.68 4.31
C PRO A 64 15.55 0.58 5.57
N GLU A 65 14.36 1.19 5.53
CA GLU A 65 13.37 1.01 6.58
C GLU A 65 12.94 -0.47 6.64
N THR A 66 12.88 -1.00 7.85
CA THR A 66 12.53 -2.40 8.13
C THR A 66 11.16 -2.53 8.76
N LYS A 67 10.63 -1.44 9.30
CA LYS A 67 9.38 -1.40 10.05
C LYS A 67 8.22 -0.93 9.18
N SER A 68 7.05 -1.46 9.45
CA SER A 68 5.78 -0.84 9.06
C SER A 68 5.39 0.22 10.09
N SER A 69 4.50 1.13 9.69
CA SER A 69 3.91 2.11 10.59
C SER A 69 3.04 1.45 11.67
N LEU A 70 2.69 0.17 11.49
CA LEU A 70 2.07 -0.68 12.51
C LEU A 70 2.95 -0.85 13.75
N SER A 71 4.25 -0.60 13.67
CA SER A 71 5.15 -0.60 14.82
C SER A 71 5.27 0.77 15.51
N GLY A 72 4.60 1.81 14.97
CA GLY A 72 4.66 3.19 15.43
C GLY A 72 3.29 3.85 15.64
N THR A 73 3.24 5.18 15.55
CA THR A 73 2.07 6.02 15.93
C THR A 73 0.84 5.84 15.03
N LEU A 74 1.00 5.25 13.83
CA LEU A 74 -0.09 4.90 12.92
C LEU A 74 -0.81 3.59 13.27
N HIS A 75 -0.27 2.78 14.19
CA HIS A 75 -0.88 1.53 14.64
C HIS A 75 -2.36 1.69 15.06
N ARG A 76 -2.72 2.83 15.64
CA ARG A 76 -4.12 3.14 15.99
C ARG A 76 -5.04 3.23 14.78
N ARG A 77 -4.60 3.88 13.70
CA ARG A 77 -5.39 3.94 12.46
C ARG A 77 -5.61 2.53 11.92
N TRP A 78 -4.61 1.65 11.98
CA TRP A 78 -4.74 0.26 11.54
C TRP A 78 -5.60 -0.62 12.45
N ILE A 79 -5.68 -0.32 13.74
CA ILE A 79 -6.61 -0.98 14.65
C ILE A 79 -8.06 -0.55 14.36
N ASP A 80 -8.29 0.73 14.07
CA ASP A 80 -9.63 1.24 13.74
C ASP A 80 -10.17 0.55 12.47
N ILE A 81 -9.30 0.33 11.48
CA ILE A 81 -9.53 -0.50 10.28
C ILE A 81 -9.98 -1.91 10.63
N LYS A 82 -9.17 -2.64 11.43
CA LYS A 82 -9.53 -4.00 11.87
C LYS A 82 -10.86 -4.04 12.62
N SER A 83 -11.19 -2.97 13.35
CA SER A 83 -12.45 -2.89 14.09
C SER A 83 -13.68 -2.70 13.20
N LEU A 84 -13.52 -2.06 12.04
CA LEU A 84 -14.58 -1.87 11.04
C LEU A 84 -14.82 -3.12 10.18
N VAL A 85 -13.81 -3.99 10.06
CA VAL A 85 -13.86 -5.26 9.32
C VAL A 85 -14.42 -6.42 10.18
N MET A 86 -14.78 -6.17 11.45
CA MET A 86 -15.45 -7.18 12.28
C MET A 86 -16.90 -7.42 11.82
N GLY A 87 -17.01 -8.25 10.80
CA GLY A 87 -18.25 -8.64 10.12
C GLY A 87 -17.87 -9.02 8.71
N LYS A 88 -18.26 -10.22 8.24
CA LYS A 88 -17.92 -10.81 6.93
C LYS A 88 -18.56 -10.06 5.74
N ASP A 89 -18.48 -8.74 5.75
CA ASP A 89 -18.98 -7.87 4.72
C ASP A 89 -17.83 -7.52 3.79
N ASP A 90 -17.82 -8.16 2.61
CA ASP A 90 -16.82 -7.92 1.58
C ASP A 90 -16.80 -6.42 1.17
N GLU A 91 -17.92 -5.69 1.28
CA GLU A 91 -17.95 -4.25 1.00
C GLU A 91 -17.16 -3.44 2.03
N ALA A 92 -17.33 -3.72 3.32
CA ALA A 92 -16.56 -3.08 4.39
C ALA A 92 -15.06 -3.35 4.24
N VAL A 93 -14.67 -4.58 3.89
CA VAL A 93 -13.26 -4.92 3.61
C VAL A 93 -12.72 -4.14 2.40
N LEU A 94 -13.49 -4.07 1.32
CA LEU A 94 -13.10 -3.37 0.10
C LEU A 94 -13.01 -1.85 0.28
N ASN A 95 -13.90 -1.26 1.08
CA ASN A 95 -13.83 0.14 1.50
C ASN A 95 -12.50 0.44 2.18
N GLU A 96 -12.06 -0.47 3.04
CA GLU A 96 -10.81 -0.27 3.75
C GLU A 96 -9.58 -0.46 2.88
N CYS A 97 -9.62 -1.43 1.97
CA CYS A 97 -8.59 -1.59 0.94
C CYS A 97 -8.44 -0.31 0.10
N GLU A 98 -9.56 0.32 -0.31
CA GLU A 98 -9.54 1.57 -1.08
C GLU A 98 -8.94 2.72 -0.27
N ARG A 99 -9.27 2.81 1.02
CA ARG A 99 -8.70 3.82 1.92
C ARG A 99 -7.19 3.67 2.07
N GLY A 100 -6.69 2.44 2.18
CA GLY A 100 -5.26 2.13 2.20
C GLY A 100 -4.55 2.55 0.90
N GLU A 101 -5.14 2.21 -0.25
CA GLU A 101 -4.62 2.60 -1.56
C GLU A 101 -4.64 4.14 -1.76
N ASP A 102 -5.62 4.86 -1.22
CA ASP A 102 -5.64 6.32 -1.24
C ASP A 102 -4.49 6.95 -0.44
N VAL A 103 -4.09 6.31 0.67
CA VAL A 103 -2.88 6.71 1.42
C VAL A 103 -1.64 6.47 0.57
N ALA A 104 -1.53 5.30 -0.06
CA ALA A 104 -0.41 4.98 -0.96
C ALA A 104 -0.32 5.99 -2.11
N LYS A 105 -1.42 6.28 -2.82
CA LYS A 105 -1.48 7.28 -3.89
C LYS A 105 -0.93 8.64 -3.45
N LYS A 106 -1.31 9.10 -2.25
CA LYS A 106 -0.83 10.37 -1.70
C LYS A 106 0.66 10.33 -1.37
N SER A 107 1.19 9.22 -0.86
CA SER A 107 2.62 9.07 -0.58
C SER A 107 3.45 9.06 -1.86
N TYR A 108 3.06 8.28 -2.87
CA TYR A 108 3.75 8.24 -4.16
C TYR A 108 3.70 9.59 -4.88
N ARG A 109 2.54 10.26 -4.92
CA ARG A 109 2.42 11.59 -5.52
C ARG A 109 3.35 12.60 -4.84
N ARG A 110 3.37 12.64 -3.50
CA ARG A 110 4.28 13.52 -2.75
C ARG A 110 5.75 13.22 -3.00
N ALA A 111 6.11 11.95 -3.22
CA ALA A 111 7.48 11.59 -3.58
C ALA A 111 7.86 12.12 -4.97
N LEU A 112 6.97 12.02 -5.96
CA LEU A 112 7.18 12.48 -7.33
C LEU A 112 7.26 14.01 -7.48
N GLU A 113 6.74 14.75 -6.51
CA GLU A 113 6.86 16.22 -6.40
C GLU A 113 8.26 16.66 -5.96
N LYS A 114 9.08 15.76 -5.39
CA LYS A 114 10.45 16.08 -4.96
C LYS A 114 11.43 16.06 -6.12
N ASP A 115 12.54 16.79 -5.94
CA ASP A 115 13.69 16.75 -6.84
C ASP A 115 14.51 15.49 -6.57
N LEU A 116 14.27 14.44 -7.37
CA LEU A 116 14.88 13.12 -7.23
C LEU A 116 15.69 12.78 -8.49
N PRO A 117 16.76 11.98 -8.37
CA PRO A 117 17.46 11.41 -9.51
C PRO A 117 16.50 10.71 -10.48
N LEU A 118 16.78 10.81 -11.79
CA LEU A 118 15.87 10.33 -12.84
C LEU A 118 15.59 8.83 -12.75
N ASP A 119 16.59 8.05 -12.39
CA ASP A 119 16.51 6.60 -12.17
C ASP A 119 15.60 6.26 -10.98
N VAL A 120 15.72 6.98 -9.87
CA VAL A 120 14.82 6.85 -8.72
C VAL A 120 13.39 7.24 -9.08
N LYS A 121 13.21 8.38 -9.77
CA LYS A 121 11.90 8.87 -10.18
C LYS A 121 11.19 7.89 -11.12
N ALA A 122 11.92 7.25 -12.03
CA ALA A 122 11.38 6.24 -12.93
C ALA A 122 10.81 5.01 -12.19
N VAL A 123 11.48 4.56 -11.13
CA VAL A 123 10.99 3.45 -10.29
C VAL A 123 9.73 3.87 -9.54
N ILE A 124 9.73 5.05 -8.92
CA ILE A 124 8.58 5.57 -8.16
C ILE A 124 7.37 5.76 -9.09
N GLU A 125 7.56 6.31 -10.29
CA GLU A 125 6.49 6.49 -11.27
C GLU A 125 5.88 5.15 -11.69
N ARG A 126 6.72 4.15 -12.00
CA ARG A 126 6.26 2.81 -12.36
C ARG A 126 5.43 2.17 -11.25
N GLN A 127 5.89 2.27 -10.00
CA GLN A 127 5.16 1.77 -8.85
C GLN A 127 3.86 2.55 -8.60
N TYR A 128 3.87 3.88 -8.78
CA TYR A 128 2.68 4.73 -8.66
C TYR A 128 1.58 4.34 -9.64
N GLN A 129 1.94 4.01 -10.90
CA GLN A 129 0.96 3.50 -11.86
C GLN A 129 0.33 2.18 -11.41
N GLY A 130 1.11 1.29 -10.76
CA GLY A 130 0.57 0.06 -10.15
C GLY A 130 -0.41 0.34 -9.01
N VAL A 131 -0.10 1.31 -8.14
CA VAL A 131 -1.01 1.77 -7.07
C VAL A 131 -2.32 2.33 -7.65
N LEU A 132 -2.26 3.14 -8.70
CA LEU A 132 -3.46 3.67 -9.37
C LEU A 132 -4.34 2.53 -9.94
N GLN A 133 -3.72 1.54 -10.57
CA GLN A 133 -4.43 0.37 -11.11
C GLN A 133 -5.09 -0.46 -10.01
N ASN A 134 -4.39 -0.70 -8.89
CA ASN A 134 -4.93 -1.44 -7.76
C ASN A 134 -6.10 -0.70 -7.12
N HIS A 135 -5.95 0.60 -6.88
CA HIS A 135 -7.01 1.46 -6.36
C HIS A 135 -8.29 1.36 -7.22
N ASP A 136 -8.17 1.52 -8.53
CA ASP A 136 -9.33 1.51 -9.43
C ASP A 136 -9.97 0.11 -9.49
N ALA A 137 -9.18 -0.96 -9.43
CA ALA A 137 -9.69 -2.32 -9.37
C ALA A 137 -10.46 -2.58 -8.06
N ILE A 138 -9.93 -2.13 -6.91
CA ILE A 138 -10.59 -2.26 -5.59
C ILE A 138 -11.89 -1.47 -5.58
N LYS A 139 -11.88 -0.24 -6.08
CA LYS A 139 -13.07 0.59 -6.20
C LYS A 139 -14.17 -0.09 -7.01
N ILE A 140 -13.82 -0.66 -8.17
CA ILE A 140 -14.78 -1.43 -9.00
C ILE A 140 -15.34 -2.64 -8.23
N LEU A 141 -14.48 -3.35 -7.49
CA LEU A 141 -14.92 -4.49 -6.69
C LEU A 141 -15.87 -4.06 -5.56
N ARG A 142 -15.55 -2.95 -4.87
CA ARG A 142 -16.39 -2.37 -3.81
C ARG A 142 -17.76 -2.00 -4.36
N ASP A 143 -17.79 -1.24 -5.46
CA ASP A 143 -19.03 -0.76 -6.05
C ASP A 143 -19.94 -1.94 -6.48
N ARG A 144 -19.34 -3.06 -6.92
CA ARG A 144 -20.07 -4.31 -7.20
C ARG A 144 -20.58 -5.01 -5.94
N ALA A 145 -19.80 -5.04 -4.87
CA ALA A 145 -20.22 -5.63 -3.59
C ALA A 145 -21.41 -4.87 -3.01
N HIS A 146 -21.33 -3.53 -2.99
CA HIS A 146 -22.43 -2.65 -2.56
C HIS A 146 -23.68 -2.87 -3.41
N ALA A 147 -23.56 -2.89 -4.74
CA ALA A 147 -24.70 -3.11 -5.62
C ALA A 147 -25.37 -4.49 -5.45
N ALA A 148 -24.63 -5.50 -5.00
CA ALA A 148 -25.17 -6.84 -4.74
C ALA A 148 -25.82 -6.98 -3.34
N ALA A 149 -25.59 -6.02 -2.44
CA ALA A 149 -26.16 -5.98 -1.10
C ALA A 149 -27.48 -5.17 -1.03
N LEU A 150 -27.82 -4.44 -2.09
CA LEU A 150 -29.09 -3.70 -2.28
C LEU A 150 -30.19 -4.58 -2.88
#